data_AF-A0A6V7JNZ4-F1
#
_entry.id   AF-A0A6V7JNZ4-F1
#
_cell.length_a   1.000
_cell.length_b   1.000
_cell.length_c   1.000
_cell.angle_alpha   90.00
_cell.angle_beta   90.00
_cell.angle_gamma   90.00
#
_symmetry.space_group_name_H-M   'P 1'
#
loop_
_entity.id
_entity.type
_entity.pdbx_description
1 polymer ?
#
loop_
_entity_poly.entity_id
_entity_poly.type
_entity_poly.pdbx_seq_one_letter_code
_entity_poly.pdbx_strand_id
1 'polypeptide(L)' 'KYTAPKGSSLFLLPYAAHKDPKHWVDPEKFDPERFTPENSEHRHPYAYIPFSAGMRSCPGSKYGM' A
#
# COMPACT_ATOMS: atom_id res chain seq x y z
N LYS A 1 7.50 6.34 20.90
CA LYS A 1 8.07 5.00 20.58
C LYS A 1 7.11 3.96 21.12
N TYR A 2 6.62 3.04 20.29
CA TYR A 2 5.67 2.01 20.70
C TYR A 2 6.35 0.65 20.71
N THR A 3 5.90 -0.25 21.59
CA THR A 3 6.43 -1.62 21.71
C THR A 3 5.28 -2.60 21.48
N ALA A 4 5.46 -3.54 20.55
CA ALA A 4 4.56 -4.66 20.35
C ALA A 4 5.19 -5.93 20.98
N PRO A 5 4.63 -6.48 22.08
CA PRO A 5 5.12 -7.71 22.68
C PRO A 5 5.10 -8.90 21.70
N LYS A 6 5.94 -9.91 21.96
CA LYS A 6 5.91 -11.18 21.22
C LYS A 6 4.51 -11.81 21.28
N GLY A 7 3.99 -12.22 20.12
CA GLY A 7 2.65 -12.80 20.00
C GLY A 7 1.54 -11.79 19.76
N SER A 8 1.85 -10.49 19.70
CA SER A 8 0.85 -9.47 19.36
C SER A 8 0.31 -9.67 17.94
N SER A 9 -1.00 -9.54 17.78
CA SER A 9 -1.61 -9.40 16.46
C SER A 9 -1.43 -7.97 15.95
N LEU A 10 -0.89 -7.84 14.75
CA LEU A 10 -0.78 -6.57 14.05
C LEU A 10 -1.75 -6.59 12.87
N PHE A 11 -2.43 -5.47 12.66
CA PHE A 11 -3.33 -5.28 11.53
C PHE A 11 -2.80 -4.15 10.65
N LEU A 12 -2.76 -4.40 9.35
CA LEU A 12 -2.47 -3.38 8.34
C LEU A 12 -3.79 -2.96 7.70
N LEU A 13 -3.98 -1.66 7.46
CA LEU A 13 -5.08 -1.14 6.66
C LEU A 13 -4.57 -0.67 5.29
N PRO A 14 -4.53 -1.55 4.26
CA PRO A 14 -4.25 -1.12 2.90
C PRO A 14 -5.17 0.02 2.46
N TYR A 15 -6.47 -0.03 2.80
CA TYR A 15 -7.42 1.04 2.48
C TYR A 15 -6.95 2.43 2.96
N ALA A 16 -6.44 2.53 4.18
CA ALA A 16 -5.93 3.79 4.72
C ALA A 16 -4.62 4.19 4.03
N ALA A 17 -3.71 3.24 3.78
CA ALA A 17 -2.45 3.51 3.10
C ALA A 17 -2.65 3.98 1.65
N HIS A 18 -3.63 3.41 0.93
CA HIS A 18 -3.98 3.76 -0.45
C HIS A 18 -4.69 5.12 -0.57
N LYS A 19 -5.06 5.71 0.56
CA LYS A 19 -5.75 7.01 0.64
C LYS A 19 -5.02 8.04 1.50
N ASP A 20 -3.80 7.74 1.94
CA ASP A 20 -3.02 8.69 2.74
C ASP A 20 -2.64 9.91 1.87
N PRO A 21 -3.13 11.12 2.19
CA PRO A 21 -2.86 12.32 1.40
C PRO A 21 -1.36 12.70 1.36
N LYS A 22 -0.52 12.10 2.22
CA LYS A 22 0.94 12.25 2.14
C LYS A 22 1.55 11.55 0.92
N HIS A 23 0.86 10.56 0.36
CA HIS A 23 1.35 9.75 -0.76
C HIS A 23 0.46 9.84 -2.00
N TRP A 24 -0.77 10.32 -1.84
CA TRP A 24 -1.78 10.37 -2.89
C TRP A 24 -2.38 11.78 -2.95
N VAL A 25 -2.12 12.50 -4.06
CA VAL A 25 -2.89 13.73 -4.37
C VAL A 25 -4.36 13.32 -4.58
N ASP A 26 -5.33 14.10 -4.13
CA ASP A 26 -6.77 13.80 -4.26
C ASP A 26 -7.15 12.30 -4.04
N PRO A 27 -6.88 11.72 -2.86
CA PRO A 27 -6.96 10.26 -2.61
C PRO A 27 -8.37 9.64 -2.77
N GLU A 28 -9.40 10.48 -2.81
CA GLU A 28 -10.78 10.05 -3.03
C GLU A 28 -11.17 10.00 -4.51
N LYS A 29 -10.37 10.62 -5.39
CA LYS A 29 -10.62 10.64 -6.84
C LYS A 29 -10.17 9.31 -7.45
N PHE A 30 -11.08 8.66 -8.19
CA PHE A 30 -10.69 7.56 -9.08
C PHE A 30 -9.88 8.13 -10.26
N ASP A 31 -8.61 7.75 -10.35
CA ASP A 31 -7.67 8.30 -11.34
C ASP A 31 -6.65 7.23 -11.78
N PRO A 32 -6.90 6.53 -12.90
CA PRO A 32 -6.03 5.48 -13.42
C PRO A 32 -4.62 5.97 -13.78
N GLU A 33 -4.49 7.24 -14.21
CA GLU A 33 -3.21 7.81 -14.67
C GLU A 33 -2.18 7.87 -13.55
N ARG A 34 -2.60 7.81 -12.28
CA ARG A 34 -1.69 7.73 -11.12
C ARG A 34 -0.81 6.48 -11.16
N PHE A 35 -1.12 5.47 -11.96
CA PHE A 35 -0.38 4.21 -12.04
C PHE A 35 0.50 4.10 -13.30
N THR A 36 0.63 5.16 -14.10
CA THR A 36 1.63 5.18 -15.19
C THR A 36 3.06 5.11 -14.61
N PRO A 37 4.07 4.68 -15.39
CA PRO A 37 5.45 4.62 -14.94
C PRO A 37 5.95 5.96 -14.38
N GLU A 38 5.65 7.06 -15.06
CA GLU A 38 6.09 8.42 -14.70
C GLU A 38 5.47 8.85 -13.37
N ASN A 39 4.17 8.63 -13.18
CA ASN A 39 3.47 8.99 -11.94
C ASN A 39 3.76 8.03 -10.78
N SER A 40 4.31 6.85 -11.07
CA SER A 40 4.69 5.85 -10.06
C SER A 40 6.13 6.00 -9.57
N GLU A 41 6.99 6.68 -10.31
CA GLU A 41 8.45 6.68 -10.10
C GLU A 41 8.86 7.07 -8.67
N HIS A 42 8.19 8.06 -8.08
CA HIS A 42 8.52 8.58 -6.75
C HIS A 42 7.59 8.08 -5.63
N ARG A 43 6.68 7.16 -5.95
CA ARG A 43 5.74 6.63 -4.96
C ARG A 43 6.47 5.71 -4.00
N HIS A 44 6.24 5.89 -2.71
CA HIS A 44 6.79 4.99 -1.70
C HIS A 44 6.28 3.55 -1.94
N PRO A 45 7.15 2.50 -1.90
CA PRO A 45 6.77 1.12 -2.24
C PRO A 45 5.63 0.55 -1.37
N TYR A 46 5.42 1.07 -0.17
CA TYR A 46 4.32 0.66 0.72
C TYR A 46 3.09 1.57 0.71
N ALA A 47 3.06 2.60 -0.15
CA ALA A 47 1.86 3.42 -0.33
C ALA A 47 0.77 2.70 -1.13
N TYR A 48 1.15 1.72 -1.97
CA TYR A 48 0.23 0.88 -2.73
C TYR A 48 0.54 -0.61 -2.51
N ILE A 49 -0.21 -1.24 -1.61
CA ILE A 49 -0.07 -2.65 -1.20
C ILE A 49 -1.37 -3.44 -1.35
N PRO A 50 -1.96 -3.53 -2.56
CA PRO A 50 -3.22 -4.24 -2.79
C PRO A 50 -3.15 -5.73 -2.44
N PHE A 51 -1.94 -6.29 -2.49
CA PHE A 51 -1.64 -7.69 -2.17
C PHE A 51 -0.75 -7.83 -0.93
N SER A 52 -0.79 -6.85 -0.02
CA SER A 52 0.13 -6.73 1.13
C SER A 52 1.60 -6.60 0.67
N ALA A 53 2.55 -6.72 1.60
CA ALA A 53 3.98 -6.62 1.34
C ALA A 53 4.81 -7.50 2.29
N GLY A 54 6.09 -7.70 1.94
CA GLY A 54 7.06 -8.44 2.76
C GLY A 54 6.85 -9.95 2.74
N MET A 55 7.36 -10.63 3.77
CA MET A 55 7.42 -12.10 3.86
C MET A 55 6.04 -12.80 3.92
N ARG A 56 4.97 -12.05 4.19
CA ARG A 56 3.59 -12.56 4.24
C ARG A 56 2.69 -11.88 3.20
N SER A 57 3.28 -11.35 2.13
CA SER A 57 2.53 -10.85 0.97
C SER A 57 1.75 -11.97 0.27
N CYS A 58 0.72 -11.60 -0.50
CA CYS A 58 -0.12 -12.57 -1.20
C CYS A 58 0.69 -13.31 -2.28
N PRO A 59 0.72 -14.66 -2.26
CA PRO A 59 1.39 -15.45 -3.28
C PRO A 59 0.74 -15.33 -4.67
N GLY A 60 -0.53 -14.94 -4.72
CA GLY A 60 -1.32 -14.76 -5.95
C GLY A 60 -1.12 -13.42 -6.66
N SER A 61 -0.30 -12.50 -6.12
CA SER A 61 -0.13 -11.15 -6.68
C SER A 61 0.24 -11.15 -8.17
N LYS A 62 1.03 -12.12 -8.63
CA LYS A 62 1.46 -12.24 -10.04
C LYS A 62 0.35 -12.69 -11.00
N TYR A 63 -0.72 -13.29 -10.48
CA TYR A 63 -1.85 -13.76 -11.29
C TYR A 63 -3.04 -12.81 -11.25
N GLY A 64 -3.08 -11.91 -10.26
CA GLY A 64 -4.15 -10.94 -10.06
C GLY A 64 -3.83 -9.52 -10.49
N MET A 65 -2.63 -9.27 -11.01
CA MET A 65 -2.21 -7.99 -11.62
C MET A 65 -2.08 -8.11 -13.13
#